data_AF-A0A7Y2E0W3-F1
#
_entry.id   AF-A0A7Y2E0W3-F1
#
_cell.length_a   1.000
_cell.length_b   1.000
_cell.length_c   1.000
_cell.angle_alpha   90.00
_cell.angle_beta   90.00
_cell.angle_gamma   90.00
#
_symmetry.space_group_name_H-M   'P 1'
#
loop_
_entity.id
_entity.type
_entity.pdbx_description
1 polymer ?
#
loop_
_entity_poly.entity_id
_entity_poly.type
_entity_poly.pdbx_seq_one_letter_code
_entity_poly.pdbx_strand_id
1 'polypeptide(L)'
;ERYNIYCIVCHGPVGKGDGMVVRRGFPQPPTYHDDRLRNAPVGHFFDVMTNGWGKMNGYSTQLSAADRWAIVAYIRALQVSQNPNPEPTDENETNEAEPNAEDANTANEDTEKQEPSKADGGNGGKE
;
A
#
# COMPACT_ATOMS: atom_id res chain seq x y z
N GLU A 1 10.06 1.22 -23.66
CA GLU A 1 9.54 2.30 -24.53
C GLU A 1 8.57 3.24 -23.81
N ARG A 2 7.44 2.75 -23.25
CA ARG A 2 6.38 3.59 -22.65
C ARG A 2 6.85 4.57 -21.56
N TYR A 3 7.85 4.21 -20.76
CA TYR A 3 8.45 5.14 -19.79
C TYR A 3 8.93 6.45 -20.44
N ASN A 4 9.60 6.35 -21.60
CA ASN A 4 10.14 7.50 -22.33
C ASN A 4 9.04 8.37 -22.98
N ILE A 5 7.79 7.92 -22.96
CA ILE A 5 6.65 8.66 -23.51
C ILE A 5 5.87 9.33 -22.37
N TYR A 6 5.51 8.55 -21.35
CA TYR A 6 4.57 9.00 -20.32
C TYR A 6 5.25 9.46 -19.02
N CYS A 7 6.39 8.87 -18.66
CA CYS A 7 6.97 9.02 -17.32
C CYS A 7 8.15 10.01 -17.32
N ILE A 8 8.98 9.99 -18.37
CA ILE A 8 10.23 10.74 -18.46
C ILE A 8 10.05 12.25 -18.30
N VAL A 9 8.89 12.78 -18.73
CA VAL A 9 8.60 14.21 -18.71
C VAL A 9 8.61 14.79 -17.29
N CYS A 10 8.25 13.96 -16.29
CA CYS A 10 8.27 14.31 -14.87
C CYS A 10 9.45 13.65 -14.13
N HIS A 11 9.69 12.36 -14.38
CA HIS A 11 10.65 11.57 -13.60
C HIS A 11 12.09 11.62 -14.12
N GLY A 12 12.31 12.16 -15.32
CA GLY A 12 13.62 12.25 -15.95
C GLY A 12 14.12 10.92 -16.52
N PRO A 13 15.17 10.95 -17.36
CA PRO A 13 15.69 9.77 -18.06
C PRO A 13 16.24 8.71 -17.11
N VAL A 14 16.79 9.16 -15.97
CA VAL A 14 17.40 8.31 -14.96
C VAL A 14 16.54 8.17 -13.70
N GLY A 15 15.32 8.69 -13.66
CA GLY A 15 14.44 8.53 -12.49
C GLY A 15 14.74 9.43 -11.29
N LYS A 16 15.37 10.60 -11.52
CA LYS A 16 15.72 11.57 -10.46
C LYS A 16 14.59 12.54 -10.10
N GLY A 17 13.45 12.47 -10.79
CA GLY A 17 12.37 13.44 -10.59
C GLY A 17 12.67 14.81 -11.22
N ASP A 18 13.68 14.91 -12.08
CA ASP A 18 14.19 16.17 -12.64
C ASP A 18 13.75 16.40 -14.10
N GLY A 19 12.59 15.83 -14.46
CA GLY A 19 12.01 15.93 -15.79
C GLY A 19 11.72 17.37 -16.22
N MET A 20 11.50 17.56 -17.52
CA MET A 20 11.35 18.89 -18.12
C MET A 20 10.22 19.73 -17.52
N VAL A 21 9.14 19.13 -17.03
CA VAL A 21 8.03 19.90 -16.43
C VAL A 21 8.39 20.44 -15.04
N VAL A 22 9.25 19.74 -14.30
CA VAL A 22 9.74 20.18 -12.97
C VAL A 22 10.57 21.45 -13.13
N ARG A 23 11.40 21.51 -14.17
CA ARG A 23 12.17 22.71 -14.55
C ARG A 23 11.28 23.91 -14.93
N ARG A 24 9.98 23.68 -15.15
CA ARG A 24 8.97 24.69 -15.48
C ARG A 24 8.04 25.01 -14.30
N GLY A 25 8.39 24.56 -13.08
CA GLY A 25 7.68 24.90 -11.85
C GLY A 25 6.66 23.85 -11.36
N PHE A 26 6.58 22.68 -12.00
CA PHE A 26 5.81 21.57 -11.42
C PHE A 26 6.53 21.00 -10.18
N PRO A 27 5.80 20.51 -9.17
CA PRO A 27 6.39 19.84 -8.02
C PRO A 27 7.29 18.67 -8.47
N GLN A 28 8.48 18.59 -7.88
CA GLN A 28 9.41 17.51 -8.13
C GLN A 28 8.86 16.18 -7.58
N PRO A 29 8.68 15.14 -8.41
CA PRO A 29 8.40 13.79 -7.91
C PRO A 29 9.57 13.26 -7.08
N PRO A 30 9.33 12.33 -6.14
CA PRO A 30 10.41 11.61 -5.46
C PRO A 30 11.35 10.94 -6.47
N THR A 31 12.64 10.86 -6.14
CA THR A 31 13.57 10.08 -6.96
C THR A 31 13.36 8.60 -6.70
N TYR A 32 13.40 7.78 -7.75
CA TYR A 32 13.35 6.33 -7.60
C TYR A 32 14.56 5.76 -6.83
N HIS A 33 15.60 6.56 -6.62
CA HIS A 33 16.84 6.16 -5.95
C HIS A 33 16.81 6.36 -4.44
N ASP A 34 15.72 6.89 -3.88
CA ASP A 34 15.57 6.95 -2.42
C ASP A 34 15.41 5.52 -1.88
N ASP A 35 16.06 5.22 -0.75
CA ASP A 35 16.03 3.86 -0.16
C ASP A 35 14.62 3.39 0.14
N ARG A 36 13.73 4.31 0.56
CA ARG A 36 12.30 4.04 0.74
C ARG A 36 11.66 3.46 -0.52
N LEU A 37 12.00 3.96 -1.70
CA LEU A 37 11.45 3.49 -2.98
C LEU A 37 12.21 2.29 -3.54
N ARG A 38 13.50 2.14 -3.23
CA ARG A 38 14.21 0.89 -3.52
C ARG A 38 13.57 -0.28 -2.78
N ASN A 39 13.28 -0.10 -1.50
CA ASN A 39 12.70 -1.11 -0.62
C ASN A 39 11.16 -1.20 -0.71
N ALA A 40 10.50 -0.29 -1.43
CA ALA A 40 9.06 -0.38 -1.64
C ALA A 40 8.70 -1.65 -2.43
N PRO A 41 7.57 -2.33 -2.15
CA PRO A 41 7.11 -3.46 -2.96
C PRO A 41 6.91 -3.07 -4.42
N VAL A 42 7.16 -3.97 -5.38
CA VAL A 42 6.95 -3.69 -6.81
C VAL A 42 5.50 -3.31 -7.14
N GLY A 43 4.54 -3.83 -6.38
CA GLY A 43 3.12 -3.49 -6.50
C GLY A 43 2.83 -2.01 -6.22
N HIS A 44 3.64 -1.33 -5.40
CA HIS A 44 3.49 0.10 -5.12
C HIS A 44 3.57 0.92 -6.41
N PHE A 45 4.56 0.65 -7.27
CA PHE A 45 4.72 1.39 -8.54
C PHE A 45 3.57 1.11 -9.50
N PHE A 46 3.09 -0.14 -9.55
CA PHE A 46 1.94 -0.50 -10.37
C PHE A 46 0.67 0.23 -9.91
N ASP A 47 0.43 0.27 -8.60
CA ASP A 47 -0.71 0.97 -7.99
C ASP A 47 -0.66 2.48 -8.27
N VAL A 48 0.48 3.12 -8.03
CA VAL A 48 0.69 4.55 -8.31
C VAL A 48 0.43 4.87 -9.79
N MET A 49 0.90 4.03 -10.72
CA MET A 49 0.60 4.22 -12.15
C MET A 49 -0.87 3.98 -12.49
N THR A 50 -1.56 3.11 -11.75
CA THR A 50 -2.96 2.76 -12.02
C THR A 50 -3.90 3.83 -11.49
N ASN A 51 -3.70 4.25 -10.24
CA ASN A 51 -4.62 5.06 -9.46
C ASN A 51 -4.14 6.51 -9.26
N GLY A 52 -2.86 6.79 -9.53
CA GLY A 52 -2.23 8.06 -9.21
C GLY A 52 -1.80 8.13 -7.74
N TRP A 53 -0.98 9.14 -7.41
CA TRP A 53 -0.54 9.38 -6.03
C TRP A 53 -0.09 10.83 -5.85
N GLY A 54 -0.60 11.49 -4.81
CA GLY A 54 -0.30 12.90 -4.54
C GLY A 54 -0.71 13.79 -5.72
N LYS A 55 0.29 14.39 -6.40
CA LYS A 55 0.09 15.23 -7.59
C LYS A 55 0.28 14.47 -8.92
N MET A 56 0.64 13.19 -8.87
CA MET A 56 0.77 12.34 -10.05
C MET A 56 -0.60 11.77 -10.43
N ASN A 57 -1.01 11.98 -11.68
CA ASN A 57 -2.25 11.41 -12.21
C ASN A 57 -2.15 9.88 -12.36
N GLY A 58 -3.30 9.20 -12.35
CA GLY A 58 -3.39 7.81 -12.78
C GLY A 58 -3.28 7.70 -14.31
N TYR A 59 -2.65 6.64 -14.78
CA TYR A 59 -2.39 6.37 -16.20
C TYR A 59 -3.08 5.10 -16.71
N SER A 60 -4.09 4.60 -15.99
CA SER A 60 -4.74 3.33 -16.31
C SER A 60 -5.47 3.30 -17.65
N THR A 61 -5.87 4.46 -18.17
CA THR A 61 -6.52 4.60 -19.48
C THR A 61 -5.53 4.71 -20.64
N GLN A 62 -4.31 5.16 -20.39
CA GLN A 62 -3.26 5.33 -21.40
C GLN A 62 -2.27 4.15 -21.46
N LEU A 63 -2.07 3.46 -20.33
CA LEU A 63 -1.14 2.34 -20.20
C LEU A 63 -1.92 1.07 -19.91
N SER A 64 -1.72 0.02 -20.73
CA SER A 64 -2.25 -1.30 -20.41
C SER A 64 -1.62 -1.86 -19.12
N ALA A 65 -2.23 -2.87 -18.50
CA ALA A 65 -1.63 -3.51 -17.32
C ALA A 65 -0.24 -4.09 -17.64
N ALA A 66 -0.05 -4.67 -18.83
CA ALA A 66 1.24 -5.18 -19.28
C ALA A 66 2.29 -4.06 -19.41
N ASP A 67 1.92 -2.91 -20.00
CA ASP A 67 2.82 -1.75 -20.10
C ASP A 67 3.19 -1.19 -18.73
N ARG A 68 2.24 -1.14 -17.77
CA ARG A 68 2.52 -0.71 -16.41
C ARG A 68 3.53 -1.64 -15.73
N TRP A 69 3.37 -2.96 -15.85
CA TRP A 69 4.37 -3.91 -15.33
C TRP A 69 5.74 -3.79 -16.01
N ALA A 70 5.78 -3.57 -17.33
CA ALA A 70 7.02 -3.32 -18.03
C ALA A 70 7.72 -2.04 -17.54
N ILE A 71 6.96 -1.00 -17.21
CA ILE A 71 7.50 0.22 -16.59
C ILE A 71 8.02 -0.06 -15.17
N VAL A 72 7.33 -0.87 -14.35
CA VAL A 72 7.83 -1.27 -13.02
C VAL A 72 9.20 -1.96 -13.15
N ALA A 73 9.34 -2.91 -14.08
CA ALA A 73 10.62 -3.56 -14.35
C ALA A 73 11.70 -2.56 -14.79
N TYR A 74 11.34 -1.59 -15.64
CA TYR A 74 12.27 -0.54 -16.06
C TYR A 74 12.70 0.36 -14.89
N ILE A 75 11.81 0.70 -13.95
CA ILE A 75 12.15 1.45 -12.73
C ILE A 75 13.18 0.68 -11.89
N ARG A 76 13.03 -0.64 -11.75
CA ARG A 76 14.04 -1.48 -11.06
C ARG A 76 15.39 -1.48 -11.76
N ALA A 77 15.39 -1.57 -13.08
CA ALA A 77 16.61 -1.45 -13.86
C ALA A 77 17.30 -0.09 -13.66
N LEU A 78 16.53 1.01 -13.58
CA LEU A 78 17.07 2.33 -13.26
C LEU A 78 17.70 2.37 -11.87
N GLN A 79 17.03 1.81 -10.85
CA GLN A 79 17.55 1.75 -9.48
C GLN A 79 18.90 1.01 -9.40
N VAL A 80 19.00 -0.15 -10.06
CA VAL A 80 20.26 -0.91 -10.15
C VAL A 80 21.32 -0.12 -10.93
N SER A 81 20.96 0.52 -12.04
CA SER A 81 21.92 1.29 -12.86
C SER A 81 22.59 2.45 -12.10
N GLN A 82 21.88 3.05 -11.14
CA GLN A 82 22.38 4.15 -10.33
C GLN A 82 22.92 3.69 -8.96
N ASN A 83 22.85 2.39 -8.66
CA ASN A 83 23.41 1.77 -7.47
C ASN A 83 24.02 0.40 -7.81
N PRO A 84 25.21 0.36 -8.44
CA PRO A 84 25.80 -0.87 -8.95
C PRO A 84 26.33 -1.83 -7.86
N ASN A 85 26.35 -1.42 -6.59
CA ASN A 85 26.65 -2.29 -5.44
C ASN A 85 25.49 -2.25 -4.43
N PRO A 86 24.32 -2.81 -4.75
CA PRO A 86 23.29 -2.97 -3.75
C PRO A 86 23.77 -4.01 -2.75
N GLU A 87 23.89 -3.63 -1.47
CA GLU A 87 23.99 -4.62 -0.40
C GLU A 87 22.83 -5.61 -0.57
N PRO A 88 23.07 -6.93 -0.52
CA PRO A 88 22.03 -7.92 -0.73
C PRO A 88 20.92 -7.70 0.29
N THR A 89 19.72 -7.32 -0.18
CA THR A 89 18.54 -7.25 0.66
C THR A 89 18.01 -8.67 0.83
N ASP A 90 17.90 -9.13 2.07
CA ASP A 90 17.36 -10.45 2.42
C ASP A 90 15.95 -10.63 1.86
N GLU A 91 15.86 -11.24 0.69
CA GLU A 91 14.64 -11.42 -0.09
C GLU A 91 13.77 -12.59 0.39
N ASN A 92 13.79 -12.87 1.71
CA ASN A 92 13.07 -13.98 2.31
C ASN A 92 12.28 -13.64 3.58
N GLU A 93 11.64 -12.47 3.62
CA GLU A 93 10.51 -12.24 4.54
C GLU A 93 9.17 -12.47 3.80
N THR A 94 8.94 -13.72 3.39
CA THR A 94 7.59 -14.17 3.04
C THR A 94 6.82 -14.53 4.31
N ASN A 95 5.81 -13.70 4.63
CA ASN A 95 4.53 -14.05 5.24
C ASN A 95 4.50 -15.13 6.34
N GLU A 96 4.51 -14.70 7.60
CA GLU A 96 3.75 -15.37 8.67
C GLU A 96 2.78 -14.36 9.28
N ALA A 97 1.60 -14.26 8.69
CA ALA A 97 0.42 -13.80 9.42
C ALA A 97 -0.07 -15.01 10.22
N GLU A 98 0.35 -15.13 11.48
CA GLU A 98 -0.26 -16.05 12.43
C GLU A 98 -1.37 -15.33 13.23
N PRO A 99 -2.54 -15.96 13.40
CA PRO A 99 -3.69 -15.37 14.07
C PRO A 99 -3.57 -15.62 15.58
N ASN A 100 -3.43 -14.58 16.39
CA ASN A 100 -3.64 -14.72 17.84
C ASN A 100 -5.13 -14.59 18.18
N ALA A 101 -5.83 -15.73 18.08
CA ALA A 101 -6.93 -16.05 18.96
C ALA A 101 -6.46 -17.23 19.81
N GLU A 102 -6.32 -17.03 21.12
CA GLU A 102 -6.45 -18.03 22.21
C GLU A 102 -5.80 -17.49 23.51
N ASP A 103 -6.51 -16.58 24.20
CA ASP A 103 -6.49 -16.58 25.68
C ASP A 103 -7.90 -16.97 26.11
N ALA A 104 -8.13 -18.28 26.19
CA ALA A 104 -9.29 -18.87 26.82
C ALA A 104 -8.84 -19.92 27.84
N ASN A 105 -9.64 -20.00 28.91
CA ASN A 105 -9.64 -20.96 30.03
C ASN A 105 -8.76 -20.65 31.25
N THR A 106 -9.23 -20.67 32.50
CA THR A 106 -10.55 -21.02 33.08
C THR A 106 -10.46 -20.75 34.59
N ALA A 107 -11.57 -20.34 35.23
CA ALA A 107 -12.03 -20.92 36.50
C ALA A 107 -13.34 -20.24 36.94
N ASN A 108 -14.44 -20.99 36.85
CA ASN A 108 -15.67 -20.79 37.61
C ASN A 108 -15.52 -21.48 38.97
N GLU A 109 -16.06 -20.90 40.04
CA GLU A 109 -16.91 -21.60 41.04
C GLU A 109 -17.54 -20.58 42.02
N ASP A 110 -18.87 -20.48 41.93
CA ASP A 110 -19.90 -20.52 43.00
C ASP A 110 -19.81 -19.62 44.23
N THR A 111 -20.86 -18.80 44.47
CA THR A 111 -21.84 -19.04 45.56
C THR A 111 -23.02 -18.07 45.50
N GLU A 112 -24.19 -18.65 45.73
CA GLU A 112 -25.58 -18.21 45.67
C GLU A 112 -26.06 -17.27 46.81
N LYS A 113 -27.24 -16.65 46.56
CA LYS A 113 -28.30 -16.06 47.45
C LYS A 113 -28.52 -14.56 47.18
N GLN A 114 -29.74 -14.00 47.07
CA GLN A 114 -31.10 -14.44 47.37
C GLN A 114 -32.08 -13.41 46.77
N GLU A 115 -33.17 -13.87 46.13
CA GLU A 115 -34.44 -13.15 45.97
C GLU A 115 -35.21 -13.14 47.33
N PRO A 116 -36.24 -12.27 47.61
CA PRO A 116 -37.44 -12.15 46.76
C PRO A 116 -38.24 -10.81 46.79
N SER A 117 -39.23 -10.69 45.88
CA SER A 117 -40.68 -10.55 46.18
C SER A 117 -41.49 -9.57 45.29
N LYS A 118 -42.55 -10.13 44.68
CA LYS A 118 -43.91 -9.58 44.41
C LYS A 118 -44.07 -8.59 43.22
N ALA A 119 -44.75 -8.98 42.14
CA ALA A 119 -46.22 -9.08 41.92
C ALA A 119 -46.89 -7.73 41.62
N ASP A 120 -47.41 -7.53 40.40
CA ASP A 120 -48.86 -7.39 40.12
C ASP A 120 -49.19 -7.18 38.62
N GLY A 121 -50.44 -7.54 38.25
CA GLY A 121 -51.27 -7.26 37.04
C GLY A 121 -50.66 -6.93 35.66
N GLY A 122 -51.09 -7.47 34.52
CA GLY A 122 -52.45 -7.88 34.12
C GLY A 122 -53.09 -6.86 33.15
N ASN A 123 -53.47 -7.34 31.95
CA ASN A 123 -54.41 -6.74 30.97
C ASN A 123 -53.84 -5.61 30.07
N GLY A 124 -54.06 -5.49 28.76
CA GLY A 124 -54.95 -6.16 27.80
C GLY A 124 -55.46 -5.13 26.78
N GLY A 125 -55.50 -5.50 25.49
CA GLY A 125 -56.50 -4.99 24.54
C GLY A 125 -56.23 -3.68 23.76
N LYS A 126 -56.15 -3.85 22.43
CA LYS A 126 -56.89 -3.11 21.37
C LYS A 126 -57.04 -1.59 21.49
N GLU A 127 -56.54 -0.89 20.47
CA GLU A 127 -57.32 -0.30 19.36
C GLU A 127 -56.39 0.11 18.21
#